data_AF-A0A968HEV5-F1
#
_entry.id   AF-A0A968HEV5-F1
#
_cell.length_a   1.000
_cell.length_b   1.000
_cell.length_c   1.000
_cell.angle_alpha   90.00
_cell.angle_beta   90.00
_cell.angle_gamma   90.00
#
_symmetry.space_group_name_H-M   'P 1'
#
loop_
_entity.id
_entity.type
_entity.pdbx_description
1 polymer ?
#
loop_
_entity_poly.entity_id
_entity_poly.type
_entity_poly.pdbx_seq_one_letter_code
_entity_poly.pdbx_strand_id
1 'polypeptide(L)'
;MKKANKQMLYTVTVGEGCCCGPAFGPSSARELFEIAAEKGPGSVILQIEEPIAYNNELISYIVVTPRYIGDTLKMLRKNGCIVDIARVLPDQLDQLRKGKVDGSAEYLAVGECRPG
;
A
#
# COMPACT_ATOMS: atom_id res chain seq x y z
N MET A 1 -19.63 -14.03 20.46
CA MET A 1 -18.25 -13.52 20.60
C MET A 1 -17.73 -13.18 19.21
N LYS A 2 -17.51 -11.90 18.87
CA LYS A 2 -16.93 -11.51 17.58
C LYS A 2 -15.43 -11.82 17.65
N LYS A 3 -14.92 -12.72 16.79
CA LYS A 3 -13.48 -12.96 16.66
C LYS A 3 -12.84 -11.61 16.34
N ALA A 4 -11.87 -11.17 17.15
CA ALA A 4 -11.05 -10.02 16.80
C ALA A 4 -10.38 -10.33 15.46
N ASN A 5 -10.67 -9.51 14.46
CA ASN A 5 -10.08 -9.69 13.14
C ASN A 5 -8.59 -9.38 13.30
N LYS A 6 -7.74 -10.41 13.21
CA LYS A 6 -6.29 -10.25 13.35
C LYS A 6 -5.83 -9.36 12.20
N GLN A 7 -5.42 -8.13 12.51
CA GLN A 7 -4.85 -7.22 11.51
C GLN A 7 -3.59 -7.85 10.93
N MET A 8 -3.50 -7.88 9.60
CA MET A 8 -2.33 -8.39 8.88
C MET A 8 -1.24 -7.33 8.89
N LEU A 9 -0.02 -7.76 9.21
CA LEU A 9 1.19 -6.95 9.17
C LEU A 9 1.97 -7.25 7.89
N TYR A 10 2.64 -6.24 7.39
CA TYR A 10 3.47 -6.31 6.19
C TYR A 10 4.80 -5.60 6.43
N THR A 11 5.83 -6.12 5.79
CA THR A 11 7.07 -5.37 5.55
C THR A 11 7.01 -4.81 4.12
N VAL A 12 7.18 -3.50 3.99
CA VAL A 12 7.20 -2.80 2.70
C VAL A 12 8.57 -2.19 2.47
N THR A 13 9.12 -2.43 1.28
CA THR A 13 10.39 -1.84 0.83
C THR A 13 10.16 -1.18 -0.52
N VAL A 14 10.54 0.08 -0.66
CA VAL A 14 10.51 0.80 -1.94
C VAL A 14 11.83 0.61 -2.67
N GLY A 15 11.77 0.27 -3.96
CA GLY A 15 12.95 -0.01 -4.78
C GLY A 15 13.68 1.24 -5.29
N GLU A 16 14.91 1.03 -5.79
CA GLU A 16 15.73 2.05 -6.45
C GLU A 16 15.14 2.38 -7.84
N GLY A 17 14.19 3.30 -7.88
CA GLY A 17 13.48 3.70 -9.10
C GLY A 17 12.24 4.56 -8.87
N CYS A 18 12.12 5.18 -7.69
CA CYS A 18 11.07 6.16 -7.40
C CYS A 18 11.02 7.21 -8.49
N CYS A 19 9.86 7.39 -9.12
CA CYS A 19 9.67 8.50 -10.07
C CYS A 19 9.71 9.85 -9.36
N CYS A 20 9.42 9.86 -8.05
CA CYS A 20 9.35 11.06 -7.24
C CYS A 20 9.88 10.70 -5.84
N GLY A 21 11.11 11.09 -5.48
CA GLY A 21 11.70 11.03 -4.12
C GLY A 21 12.55 9.80 -3.74
N PRO A 22 13.05 9.72 -2.48
CA PRO A 22 14.00 8.69 -2.08
C PRO A 22 13.35 7.32 -1.87
N ALA A 23 14.11 6.25 -2.13
CA ALA A 23 13.72 4.91 -1.68
C ALA A 23 13.61 4.88 -0.15
N PHE A 24 12.66 4.11 0.37
CA PHE A 24 12.46 3.92 1.81
C PHE A 24 12.24 2.44 2.15
N GLY A 25 12.42 2.14 3.44
CA GLY A 25 12.20 0.84 4.01
C GLY A 25 13.48 0.06 4.28
N PRO A 26 13.36 -1.15 4.86
CA PRO A 26 12.11 -1.84 5.18
C PRO A 26 11.28 -1.13 6.25
N SER A 27 9.97 -1.02 6.04
CA SER A 27 9.02 -0.38 6.97
C SER A 27 7.89 -1.34 7.31
N SER A 28 7.52 -1.38 8.59
CA SER A 28 6.36 -2.14 9.06
C SER A 28 5.08 -1.38 8.75
N ALA A 29 4.07 -2.09 8.24
CA ALA A 29 2.78 -1.52 7.90
C ALA A 29 1.62 -2.47 8.21
N ARG A 30 0.48 -1.90 8.64
CA ARG A 30 -0.75 -2.63 8.95
C ARG A 30 -1.76 -2.51 7.82
N GLU A 31 -2.34 -3.62 7.39
CA GLU A 31 -3.45 -3.57 6.45
C GLU A 31 -4.71 -3.02 7.11
N LEU A 32 -5.28 -1.98 6.49
CA LEU A 32 -6.51 -1.36 6.94
C LEU A 32 -7.73 -1.94 6.22
N PHE A 33 -7.70 -1.93 4.89
CA PHE A 33 -8.77 -2.44 4.04
C PHE A 33 -8.30 -2.65 2.61
N GLU A 34 -9.06 -3.47 1.89
CA GLU A 34 -8.91 -3.71 0.46
C GLU A 34 -9.77 -2.73 -0.35
N ILE A 35 -9.24 -2.33 -1.50
CA ILE A 35 -9.98 -1.60 -2.54
C ILE A 35 -10.13 -2.55 -3.72
N ALA A 36 -11.38 -2.93 -4.00
CA ALA A 36 -11.69 -3.72 -5.18
C ALA A 36 -11.40 -2.91 -6.44
N ALA A 37 -10.81 -3.56 -7.45
CA ALA A 37 -10.68 -2.99 -8.79
C ALA A 37 -11.78 -3.55 -9.69
N GLU A 38 -12.28 -2.74 -10.63
CA GLU A 38 -13.18 -3.24 -11.68
C GLU A 38 -12.49 -4.26 -12.59
N LYS A 39 -11.16 -4.10 -12.77
CA LYS A 39 -10.29 -4.98 -13.56
C LYS A 39 -8.94 -5.13 -12.86
N GLY A 40 -8.38 -6.34 -12.87
CA GLY A 40 -7.06 -6.62 -12.27
C GLY A 40 -7.12 -6.96 -10.77
N PRO A 41 -5.97 -6.98 -10.08
CA PRO A 41 -5.86 -7.65 -8.78
C PRO A 41 -6.45 -6.91 -7.58
N GLY A 42 -6.94 -5.68 -7.72
CA GLY A 42 -7.31 -4.84 -6.58
C GLY A 42 -6.08 -4.28 -5.85
N SER A 43 -6.32 -3.46 -4.82
CA SER A 43 -5.27 -2.82 -4.03
C SER A 43 -5.55 -2.99 -2.53
N VAL A 44 -4.53 -2.83 -1.69
CA VAL A 44 -4.73 -2.74 -0.23
C VAL A 44 -4.15 -1.43 0.30
N ILE A 45 -4.87 -0.85 1.27
CA ILE A 45 -4.42 0.32 2.02
C ILE A 45 -3.65 -0.15 3.24
N LEU A 46 -2.40 0.30 3.34
CA LEU A 46 -1.54 0.02 4.47
C LEU A 46 -1.27 1.31 5.25
N GLN A 47 -1.33 1.22 6.57
CA GLN A 47 -0.84 2.25 7.48
C GLN A 47 0.60 1.92 7.86
N ILE A 48 1.54 2.82 7.54
CA ILE A 48 2.94 2.68 7.97
C ILE A 48 3.02 2.99 9.46
N GLU A 49 3.64 2.12 10.25
CA GLU A 49 3.72 2.28 11.71
C GLU A 49 4.55 3.50 12.11
N GLU A 50 5.60 3.78 11.35
CA GLU A 50 6.45 4.96 11.49
C GLU A 50 6.33 5.81 10.21
N PRO A 51 5.64 6.96 10.26
CA PRO A 51 5.43 7.81 9.09
C PRO A 51 6.74 8.23 8.42
N ILE A 52 6.73 8.25 7.09
CA ILE A 52 7.92 8.47 6.27
C ILE A 52 7.93 9.92 5.77
N ALA A 53 9.06 10.60 5.95
CA ALA A 53 9.24 11.96 5.45
C ALA A 53 9.42 11.97 3.93
N TYR A 54 8.62 12.80 3.24
CA TYR A 54 8.62 12.92 1.79
C TYR A 54 8.17 14.32 1.37
N ASN A 55 8.99 15.07 0.64
CA ASN A 55 8.67 16.43 0.15
C ASN A 55 8.06 17.36 1.22
N ASN A 56 8.64 17.41 2.43
CA ASN A 56 8.15 18.17 3.60
C ASN A 56 6.81 17.69 4.18
N GLU A 57 6.33 16.52 3.79
CA GLU A 57 5.12 15.88 4.32
C GLU A 57 5.48 14.55 5.00
N LEU A 58 4.57 14.08 5.86
CA LEU A 58 4.64 12.75 6.45
C LEU A 58 3.65 11.82 5.78
N ILE A 59 4.14 10.75 5.19
CA ILE A 59 3.32 9.70 4.59
C ILE A 59 3.03 8.65 5.66
N SER A 60 1.77 8.59 6.11
CA SER A 60 1.30 7.57 7.06
C SER A 60 0.53 6.43 6.39
N TYR A 61 0.09 6.62 5.15
CA TYR A 61 -0.75 5.65 4.44
C TYR A 61 -0.29 5.49 3.00
N ILE A 62 -0.24 4.24 2.55
CA ILE A 62 0.10 3.89 1.17
C ILE A 62 -0.95 2.94 0.60
N VAL A 63 -1.13 3.03 -0.71
CA VAL A 63 -1.83 2.06 -1.53
C VAL A 63 -0.78 1.14 -2.13
N VAL A 64 -0.94 -0.17 -1.95
CA VAL A 64 -0.11 -1.15 -2.67
C VAL A 64 -0.97 -1.97 -3.62
N THR A 65 -0.50 -2.14 -4.84
CA THR A 65 -1.19 -2.87 -5.92
C THR A 65 -0.24 -3.90 -6.52
N PRO A 66 -0.59 -5.19 -6.59
CA PRO A 66 0.25 -6.18 -7.26
C PRO A 66 0.53 -5.78 -8.71
N ARG A 67 1.81 -5.83 -9.11
CA ARG A 67 2.26 -5.22 -10.38
C ARG A 67 2.19 -6.17 -11.56
N TYR A 68 2.56 -7.44 -11.38
CA TYR A 68 2.70 -8.36 -12.51
C TYR A 68 1.42 -9.14 -12.80
N ILE A 69 1.25 -9.52 -14.07
CA ILE A 69 0.11 -10.32 -14.51
C ILE A 69 0.13 -11.66 -13.79
N GLY A 70 -0.99 -12.02 -13.17
CA GLY A 70 -1.14 -13.25 -12.39
C GLY A 70 -0.95 -13.05 -10.88
N ASP A 71 -0.34 -11.94 -10.46
CA ASP A 71 -0.28 -11.58 -9.05
C ASP A 71 -1.67 -11.22 -8.55
N THR A 72 -1.99 -11.62 -7.31
CA THR A 72 -3.30 -11.35 -6.69
C THR A 72 -3.09 -10.87 -5.26
N LEU A 73 -4.08 -10.19 -4.67
CA LEU A 73 -4.03 -9.85 -3.24
C LEU A 73 -3.92 -11.07 -2.33
N LYS A 74 -4.47 -12.21 -2.76
CA LYS A 74 -4.27 -13.50 -2.05
C LYS A 74 -2.81 -13.92 -2.05
N MET A 75 -2.09 -13.72 -3.16
CA MET A 75 -0.67 -14.02 -3.24
C MET A 75 0.14 -13.05 -2.39
N LEU A 76 -0.14 -11.75 -2.48
CA LEU A 76 0.47 -10.72 -1.65
C LEU A 76 0.36 -11.08 -0.15
N ARG A 77 -0.84 -11.42 0.32
CA ARG A 77 -1.13 -11.82 1.71
C ARG A 77 -0.42 -13.10 2.17
N LYS A 78 -0.03 -13.99 1.25
CA LYS A 78 0.55 -15.30 1.59
C LYS A 78 2.07 -15.36 1.43
N ASN A 79 2.57 -14.80 0.34
CA ASN A 79 3.94 -14.97 -0.12
C ASN A 79 4.66 -13.62 -0.29
N GLY A 80 3.92 -12.52 -0.34
CA GLY A 80 4.43 -11.24 -0.83
C GLY A 80 4.56 -11.20 -2.36
N CYS A 81 4.74 -10.01 -2.91
CA CYS A 81 5.01 -9.80 -4.33
C CYS A 81 5.61 -8.42 -4.59
N ILE A 82 5.96 -8.17 -5.85
CA ILE A 82 6.28 -6.82 -6.34
C ILE A 82 4.98 -6.03 -6.48
N VAL A 83 5.00 -4.78 -6.01
CA VAL A 83 3.84 -3.91 -5.96
C VAL A 83 4.15 -2.53 -6.52
N ASP A 84 3.15 -1.91 -7.13
CA ASP A 84 3.08 -0.46 -7.27
C ASP A 84 2.70 0.15 -5.92
N ILE A 85 3.41 1.19 -5.52
CA ILE A 85 3.23 1.89 -4.25
C ILE A 85 2.84 3.32 -4.57
N ALA A 86 1.70 3.75 -4.04
CA ALA A 86 1.23 5.12 -4.11
C ALA A 86 1.02 5.68 -2.71
N ARG A 87 1.37 6.95 -2.47
CA ARG A 87 1.01 7.65 -1.23
C ARG A 87 -0.46 8.05 -1.27
N VAL A 88 -1.16 7.89 -0.16
CA VAL A 88 -2.48 8.50 0.00
C VAL A 88 -2.29 9.99 0.26
N LEU A 89 -3.01 10.84 -0.49
CA LEU A 89 -2.94 12.28 -0.27
C LEU A 89 -3.69 12.70 1.01
N PRO A 90 -3.39 13.89 1.59
CA PRO A 90 -4.07 14.38 2.78
C PRO A 90 -5.59 14.36 2.65
N ASP A 91 -6.27 13.93 3.72
CA ASP A 91 -7.73 13.84 3.83
C ASP A 91 -8.43 12.91 2.81
N GLN A 92 -7.69 12.07 2.07
CA GLN A 92 -8.25 11.18 1.06
C GLN A 92 -8.56 9.75 1.55
N LEU A 93 -8.13 9.39 2.76
CA LEU A 93 -8.30 8.03 3.29
C LEU A 93 -9.78 7.58 3.32
N ASP A 94 -10.68 8.48 3.73
CA ASP A 94 -12.11 8.18 3.79
C ASP A 94 -12.76 8.11 2.40
N GLN A 95 -12.19 8.77 1.39
CA GLN A 95 -12.61 8.60 0.01
C GLN A 95 -12.22 7.22 -0.51
N LEU A 96 -10.97 6.80 -0.26
CA LEU A 96 -10.46 5.49 -0.65
C LEU A 96 -11.25 4.32 -0.05
N ARG A 97 -11.83 4.50 1.15
CA ARG A 97 -12.75 3.50 1.76
C ARG A 97 -14.00 3.25 0.92
N LYS A 98 -14.42 4.22 0.11
CA LYS A 98 -15.60 4.11 -0.76
C LYS A 98 -15.26 3.53 -2.14
N GLY A 99 -13.98 3.44 -2.46
CA GLY A 99 -13.45 3.00 -3.76
C GLY A 99 -12.25 3.85 -4.19
N LYS A 100 -11.52 3.39 -5.21
CA LYS A 100 -10.41 4.17 -5.77
C LYS A 100 -10.97 5.35 -6.57
N VAL A 101 -10.56 6.58 -6.22
CA VAL A 101 -10.94 7.81 -6.91
C VAL A 101 -9.70 8.47 -7.49
N ASP A 102 -9.78 9.01 -8.71
CA ASP A 102 -8.66 9.72 -9.33
C ASP A 102 -8.19 10.88 -8.45
N GLY A 103 -6.88 11.02 -8.27
CA GLY A 103 -6.28 12.03 -7.40
C GLY A 103 -6.31 11.73 -5.90
N SER A 104 -6.90 10.61 -5.45
CA SER A 104 -6.87 10.22 -4.03
C SER A 104 -5.52 9.66 -3.55
N ALA A 105 -4.69 9.23 -4.50
CA ALA A 105 -3.34 8.72 -4.24
C ALA A 105 -2.41 9.10 -5.40
N GLU A 106 -1.13 9.30 -5.07
CA GLU A 106 -0.08 9.66 -6.02
C GLU A 106 0.96 8.53 -6.08
N TYR A 107 1.26 8.06 -7.28
CA TYR A 107 2.26 7.02 -7.48
C TYR A 107 3.62 7.48 -6.98
N LEU A 108 4.29 6.64 -6.19
CA LEU A 108 5.64 6.86 -5.71
C LEU A 108 6.63 6.03 -6.52
N ALA A 109 6.43 4.71 -6.51
CA ALA A 109 7.46 3.76 -6.89
C ALA A 109 6.95 2.33 -7.10
N VAL A 110 7.85 1.49 -7.59
CA VAL A 110 7.75 0.03 -7.50
C VAL A 110 8.53 -0.42 -6.27
N GLY A 111 7.99 -1.40 -5.55
CA GLY A 111 8.67 -1.98 -4.41
C GLY A 111 8.25 -3.42 -4.16
N GLU A 112 8.63 -3.93 -3.00
CA GLU A 112 8.23 -5.23 -2.50
C GLU A 112 7.33 -5.06 -1.29
N CYS A 113 6.32 -5.92 -1.19
CA CYS A 113 5.48 -6.02 -0.01
C CYS A 113 5.36 -7.49 0.37
N ARG A 114 5.71 -7.80 1.63
CA ARG A 114 5.76 -9.18 2.15
C ARG A 114 4.96 -9.25 3.45
N PRO A 115 4.24 -10.36 3.71
CA PRO A 115 3.59 -10.56 5.00
C PRO A 115 4.66 -10.59 6.11
N GLY A 116 4.38 -9.89 7.21
CA GLY A 116 5.22 -9.84 8.41
C GLY A 116 4.94 -10.95 9.42
#